data_AF-A0A3S4GF79-F1
#
_entry.id   AF-A0A3S4GF79-F1
#
_cell.length_a   1.000
_cell.length_b   1.000
_cell.length_c   1.000
_cell.angle_alpha   90.00
_cell.angle_beta   90.00
_cell.angle_gamma   90.00
#
_symmetry.space_group_name_H-M   'P 1'
#
loop_
_entity.id
_entity.type
_entity.pdbx_description
1 polymer ?
#
loop_
_entity_poly.entity_id
_entity_poly.type
_entity_poly.pdbx_seq_one_letter_code
_entity_poly.pdbx_strand_id
1 'polypeptide(L)' 'MANWGEDELNAALSAHPRIGEKPTGSHAHAALSRQEQSSVDSENERLAQALREGNARYEAALAGCF' A
#
# COMPACT_ATOMS: atom_id res chain seq x y z
N MET A 1 15.74 -1.61 22.02
CA MET A 1 14.51 -1.97 21.27
C MET A 1 14.02 -0.69 20.64
N ALA A 2 13.68 -0.71 19.34
CA ALA A 2 13.12 0.48 18.70
C ALA A 2 11.74 0.75 19.33
N ASN A 3 11.54 1.97 19.85
CA ASN A 3 10.29 2.39 20.47
C ASN A 3 9.54 3.23 19.43
N TRP A 4 8.94 2.58 18.45
CA TRP A 4 8.12 3.27 17.44
C TRP A 4 6.76 3.59 18.03
N GLY A 5 6.33 4.85 17.93
CA GLY A 5 5.01 5.31 18.31
C GLY A 5 4.03 5.29 17.14
N GLU A 6 2.77 5.61 17.44
CA GLU A 6 1.72 5.75 16.41
C GLU A 6 2.05 6.86 15.40
N ASP A 7 2.72 7.93 15.82
CA ASP A 7 3.09 9.04 14.94
C ASP A 7 4.14 8.61 13.90
N GLU A 8 5.19 7.88 14.30
CA GLU A 8 6.17 7.34 13.36
C GLU A 8 5.55 6.30 12.41
N LEU A 9 4.64 5.47 12.92
CA LEU A 9 3.92 4.48 12.12
C LEU A 9 3.03 5.17 11.07
N ASN A 10 2.23 6.16 11.48
CA ASN A 10 1.35 6.90 10.58
C ASN A 10 2.14 7.67 9.52
N ALA A 11 3.27 8.29 9.91
CA ALA A 11 4.16 8.96 8.97
C ALA A 11 4.72 7.99 7.93
N ALA A 12 5.17 6.81 8.35
CA ALA A 12 5.68 5.78 7.44
C ALA A 12 4.60 5.25 6.50
N LEU A 13 3.40 4.95 7.02
CA LEU A 13 2.27 4.45 6.23
C LEU A 13 1.72 5.48 5.24
N SER A 14 1.78 6.77 5.55
CA SER A 14 1.30 7.84 4.66
C SER A 14 2.05 7.90 3.32
N ALA A 15 3.30 7.44 3.30
CA ALA A 15 4.13 7.41 2.10
C ALA A 15 3.98 6.11 1.30
N HIS A 16 3.36 5.06 1.85
CA HIS A 16 3.33 3.73 1.24
C HIS A 16 2.18 3.60 0.21
N PRO A 17 2.44 3.07 -1.00
CA PRO A 17 1.38 2.84 -1.97
C PRO A 17 0.47 1.70 -1.51
N ARG A 18 -0.82 1.81 -1.84
CA ARG A 18 -1.81 0.75 -1.57
C ARG A 18 -1.46 -0.54 -2.30
N ILE A 19 -1.82 -1.67 -1.72
CA ILE A 19 -1.70 -2.96 -2.41
C ILE A 19 -2.63 -3.01 -3.64
N GLY A 20 -2.07 -3.38 -4.78
CA GLY A 20 -2.75 -3.36 -6.08
C GLY A 20 -2.56 -2.06 -6.87
N GLU A 21 -2.02 -1.01 -6.24
CA GLU A 21 -1.67 0.25 -6.89
C GLU A 21 -0.17 0.31 -7.14
N LYS A 22 0.26 -0.12 -8.35
CA LYS A 22 1.69 -0.08 -8.73
C LYS A 22 2.08 1.38 -9.05
N PRO A 23 2.94 2.04 -8.24
CA PRO A 23 3.30 3.44 -8.48
C PRO A 23 4.10 3.59 -9.77
N THR A 24 3.89 4.71 -10.46
CA THR A 24 4.65 5.08 -11.67
C THR A 24 5.88 5.91 -11.31
N GLY A 25 6.83 6.05 -12.25
CA GLY A 25 8.06 6.84 -12.05
C GLY A 25 9.30 6.02 -11.67
N SER A 26 10.45 6.70 -11.71
CA SER A 26 11.80 6.11 -11.62
C SER A 26 12.45 6.24 -10.25
N HIS A 27 11.78 6.86 -9.27
CA HIS A 27 12.31 7.00 -7.92
C HIS A 27 12.46 5.63 -7.25
N ALA A 28 13.50 5.47 -6.41
CA ALA A 28 13.83 4.19 -5.76
C ALA A 28 12.64 3.58 -4.99
N HIS A 29 11.88 4.42 -4.29
CA HIS A 29 10.67 4.01 -3.56
C HIS A 29 9.60 3.38 -4.49
N ALA A 30 9.36 3.98 -5.66
CA ALA A 30 8.40 3.43 -6.63
C ALA A 30 8.91 2.11 -7.23
N ALA A 31 10.22 1.97 -7.46
CA ALA A 31 10.81 0.74 -7.95
C ALA A 31 10.71 -0.41 -6.93
N LEU A 32 11.02 -0.14 -5.66
CA LEU A 32 10.93 -1.11 -4.57
C LEU A 32 9.48 -1.56 -4.35
N SER A 33 8.53 -0.62 -4.29
CA SER A 33 7.11 -0.96 -4.13
C SER A 33 6.58 -1.83 -5.26
N ARG A 34 6.96 -1.55 -6.52
CA ARG A 34 6.60 -2.43 -7.65
C ARG A 34 7.22 -3.82 -7.54
N GLN A 35 8.45 -3.91 -7.05
CA GLN A 35 9.13 -5.18 -6.84
C GLN A 35 8.44 -6.01 -5.75
N GLU A 36 8.08 -5.39 -4.62
CA GLU A 36 7.37 -6.06 -3.53
C GLU A 36 5.99 -6.56 -3.96
N GLN A 37 5.30 -5.79 -4.81
CA GLN A 37 3.99 -6.16 -5.36
C GLN A 37 4.06 -6.98 -6.67
N SER A 38 5.22 -7.53 -7.04
CA SER A 38 5.38 -8.19 -8.35
C SER A 38 4.49 -9.41 -8.54
N SER A 39 4.11 -10.07 -7.44
CA SER A 39 3.27 -11.27 -7.44
C SER A 39 1.77 -10.97 -7.43
N VAL A 40 1.36 -9.70 -7.36
CA VAL A 40 -0.04 -9.30 -7.49
C VAL A 40 -0.43 -9.29 -8.96
N ASP A 41 -1.38 -10.16 -9.32
CA ASP A 41 -1.97 -10.24 -10.65
C ASP A 41 -2.87 -9.02 -10.91
N SER A 42 -2.35 -8.06 -11.69
CA SER A 42 -3.06 -6.83 -12.04
C SER A 42 -4.11 -7.02 -13.13
N GLU A 43 -4.03 -8.10 -13.91
CA GLU A 43 -4.93 -8.35 -15.04
C GLU A 43 -6.23 -9.03 -14.58
N ASN A 44 -6.23 -9.59 -13.36
CA ASN A 44 -7.42 -10.13 -12.74
C ASN A 44 -8.31 -9.00 -12.20
N GLU A 45 -9.28 -8.56 -13.01
CA GLU A 45 -10.20 -7.46 -12.67
C GLU A 45 -10.96 -7.69 -11.35
N ARG A 46 -11.35 -8.94 -11.05
CA ARG A 46 -12.04 -9.28 -9.80
C ARG A 46 -11.13 -9.11 -8.59
N LEU A 47 -9.88 -9.53 -8.69
CA LEU A 47 -8.88 -9.32 -7.64
C LEU A 47 -8.61 -7.83 -7.46
N ALA A 48 -8.41 -7.09 -8.54
CA ALA A 48 -8.17 -5.65 -8.49
C ALA A 48 -9.32 -4.90 -7.83
N GLN A 49 -10.58 -5.29 -8.12
CA GLN A 49 -11.74 -4.72 -7.46
C GLN A 49 -11.79 -5.05 -5.96
N ALA A 50 -11.58 -6.32 -5.59
CA ALA A 50 -11.56 -6.74 -4.20
C ALA A 50 -10.48 -6.01 -3.37
N LEU A 51 -9.30 -5.78 -3.96
CA LEU A 51 -8.22 -5.01 -3.33
C LEU A 51 -8.62 -3.55 -3.09
N ARG A 52 -9.21 -2.88 -4.09
CA ARG A 52 -9.69 -1.49 -3.92
C ARG A 52 -10.72 -1.36 -2.81
N GLU A 53 -11.71 -2.26 -2.79
CA GLU A 53 -12.75 -2.26 -1.76
C GLU A 53 -12.18 -2.60 -0.37
N GLY A 54 -11.23 -3.53 -0.31
CA GLY A 54 -10.51 -3.89 0.91
C GLY A 54 -9.72 -2.72 1.49
N ASN A 55 -8.92 -2.03 0.66
CA ASN A 55 -8.13 -0.87 1.06
C ASN A 55 -9.03 0.24 1.64
N ALA A 56 -10.11 0.58 0.94
CA ALA A 56 -11.05 1.61 1.39
C ALA A 56 -11.72 1.26 2.73
N ARG A 57 -12.11 -0.01 2.92
CA ARG A 57 -12.70 -0.48 4.19
C ARG A 57 -11.69 -0.46 5.33
N TYR A 58 -10.44 -0.83 5.06
CA TYR A 58 -9.37 -0.83 6.05
C TYR A 58 -9.04 0.59 6.51
N GLU A 59 -8.86 1.51 5.57
CA GLU A 59 -8.59 2.93 5.86
C GLU A 59 -9.72 3.57 6.68
N ALA A 60 -10.98 3.27 6.35
CA ALA A 60 -12.13 3.75 7.10
C ALA A 60 -12.20 3.20 8.54
N ALA A 61 -11.64 2.01 8.79
CA ALA A 61 -11.66 1.37 10.11
C ALA A 61 -10.45 1.76 10.98
N LEU A 62 -9.29 2.05 10.38
CA LEU A 62 -8.01 2.16 11.09
C LEU A 62 -7.29 3.49 10.90
N ALA A 63 -7.90 4.48 10.23
CA ALA A 63 -7.33 5.82 10.02
C ALA A 63 -5.92 5.84 9.38
N GLY A 64 -5.53 4.78 8.65
CA GLY A 64 -4.23 4.66 7.96
C GLY A 64 -4.29 3.73 6.75
N CYS A 65 -3.35 3.91 5.80
CA CYS A 65 -3.24 3.13 4.56
C CYS A 65 -2.99 1.63 4.81
N PHE A 66 -3.56 0.78 3.95
CA PHE A 66 -3.28 -0.66 3.86
C PHE A 66 -2.21 -0.96 2.81
#